data_AF-A0A8D8YWN8-F1
#
_entry.id   AF-A0A8D8YWN8-F1
#
_cell.length_a   1.000
_cell.length_b   1.000
_cell.length_c   1.000
_cell.angle_alpha   90.00
_cell.angle_beta   90.00
_cell.angle_gamma   90.00
#
_symmetry.space_group_name_H-M   'P 1'
#
loop_
_entity.id
_entity.type
_entity.pdbx_description
1 polymer ?
#
loop_
_entity_poly.entity_id
_entity_poly.type
_entity_poly.pdbx_seq_one_letter_code
_entity_poly.pdbx_strand_id
1 'polypeptide(L)'
;MEAKYEVMTLGARRQLNDLVFLHKLINHNIFCPDLLYQINIHVPTRNTRSQTIFKLDRCKTNAQQHSSLQRCQNLWNKLASEGDVDVFSDPCSRIVDFAAKGGLPFALKTL
;
A
#
# COMPACT_ATOMS: atom_id res chain seq x y z
N MET A 1 24.55 27.38 4.84
CA MET A 1 24.66 25.94 4.52
C MET A 1 23.34 25.33 4.97
N GLU A 2 22.31 25.41 4.11
CA GLU A 2 20.95 25.03 4.48
C GLU A 2 20.82 23.51 4.47
N ALA A 3 20.40 22.93 5.60
CA ALA A 3 19.97 21.55 5.65
C ALA A 3 18.72 21.42 4.78
N LYS A 4 18.88 20.83 3.60
CA LYS A 4 17.78 20.42 2.70
C LYS A 4 16.89 19.49 3.51
N TYR A 5 15.76 19.99 4.03
CA TYR A 5 14.86 19.18 4.85
C TYR A 5 14.46 17.93 4.05
N GLU A 6 14.86 16.74 4.52
CA GLU A 6 14.55 15.43 3.92
C GLU A 6 13.07 15.07 4.16
N VAL A 7 12.16 15.93 3.70
CA VAL A 7 10.72 15.72 3.84
C VAL A 7 10.22 15.03 2.58
N MET A 8 9.59 13.88 2.78
CA MET A 8 8.90 13.16 1.71
C MET A 8 7.88 14.08 1.01
N THR A 9 7.79 13.95 -0.31
CA THR A 9 6.78 14.66 -1.09
C THR A 9 5.37 14.34 -0.57
N LEU A 10 4.41 15.25 -0.80
CA LEU A 10 3.02 15.02 -0.39
C LEU A 10 2.45 13.74 -1.00
N GLY A 11 2.80 13.42 -2.24
CA GLY A 11 2.40 12.18 -2.91
C GLY A 11 2.92 10.94 -2.20
N ALA A 12 4.21 10.93 -1.86
CA ALA A 12 4.83 9.82 -1.14
C ALA A 12 4.23 9.64 0.26
N ARG A 13 3.96 10.73 0.97
CA ARG A 13 3.27 10.67 2.28
C ARG A 13 1.85 10.11 2.18
N ARG A 14 1.09 10.48 1.14
CA ARG A 14 -0.25 9.92 0.89
C ARG A 14 -0.20 8.42 0.62
N GLN A 15 0.78 7.97 -0.16
CA GLN A 15 0.98 6.53 -0.43
C GLN A 15 1.39 5.76 0.84
N LEU A 16 2.30 6.31 1.65
CA LEU A 16 2.66 5.72 2.93
C LEU A 16 1.44 5.60 3.85
N ASN A 17 0.61 6.64 3.92
CA ASN A 17 -0.62 6.60 4.72
C ASN A 17 -1.59 5.53 4.20
N ASP A 18 -1.77 5.40 2.88
CA ASP A 18 -2.61 4.35 2.29
C ASP A 18 -2.08 2.93 2.65
N LEU A 19 -0.76 2.71 2.57
CA LEU A 19 -0.12 1.43 2.94
C LEU A 19 -0.30 1.11 4.42
N VAL A 20 0.05 2.06 5.29
CA VAL A 20 -0.02 1.93 6.75
C VAL A 20 -1.47 1.76 7.22
N PHE A 21 -2.41 2.48 6.61
CA PHE A 21 -3.83 2.34 6.93
C PHE A 21 -4.32 0.92 6.67
N LEU A 22 -4.05 0.37 5.47
CA LEU A 22 -4.49 -0.99 5.14
C LEU A 22 -3.80 -2.04 6.00
N HIS A 23 -2.49 -1.89 6.25
CA HIS A 23 -1.75 -2.76 7.16
C HIS A 23 -2.37 -2.79 8.56
N LYS A 24 -2.66 -1.61 9.12
CA LYS A 24 -3.28 -1.49 10.44
C LYS A 24 -4.68 -2.09 10.49
N LEU A 25 -5.46 -1.92 9.42
CA LEU A 25 -6.81 -2.48 9.33
C LEU A 25 -6.77 -4.02 9.29
N ILE A 26 -5.88 -4.61 8.49
CA ILE A 26 -5.73 -6.07 8.37
C ILE A 26 -5.17 -6.69 9.65
N ASN A 27 -4.18 -6.04 10.26
CA ASN A 27 -3.51 -6.52 11.47
C ASN A 27 -4.21 -6.08 12.77
N HIS A 28 -5.50 -5.74 12.70
CA HIS A 28 -6.34 -5.42 13.86
C HIS A 28 -5.88 -4.23 14.73
N ASN A 29 -4.97 -3.39 14.22
CA ASN A 29 -4.58 -2.14 14.88
C ASN A 29 -5.64 -1.04 14.70
N ILE A 30 -6.58 -1.22 13.77
CA ILE A 30 -7.80 -0.44 13.62
C ILE A 30 -8.98 -1.41 13.66
N PHE A 31 -9.85 -1.26 14.66
CA PHE A 31 -11.04 -2.09 14.81
C PHE A 31 -12.21 -1.53 13.98
N CYS A 32 -12.34 -1.97 12.73
CA CYS A 32 -13.49 -1.66 11.89
C CYS A 32 -13.87 -2.89 11.03
N PRO A 33 -14.73 -3.77 11.55
CA PRO A 33 -15.14 -4.99 10.85
C PRO A 33 -15.80 -4.70 9.49
N ASP A 34 -16.58 -3.61 9.39
CA ASP A 34 -17.28 -3.23 8.16
C ASP A 34 -16.31 -2.90 7.02
N LEU A 35 -15.19 -2.24 7.34
CA LEU A 35 -14.14 -1.95 6.36
C LEU A 35 -13.30 -3.19 6.05
N LEU A 36 -13.02 -4.02 7.06
CA LEU A 36 -12.29 -5.28 6.88
C LEU A 36 -13.06 -6.24 5.95
N TYR A 37 -14.38 -6.30 6.09
CA TYR A 37 -15.26 -7.12 5.24
C TYR A 37 -15.23 -6.70 3.76
N GLN A 38 -14.90 -5.43 3.47
CA GLN A 38 -14.78 -4.92 2.10
C GLN A 38 -13.42 -5.21 1.45
N ILE A 39 -12.46 -5.79 2.18
CA ILE A 39 -11.16 -6.15 1.64
C ILE A 39 -11.26 -7.49 0.92
N ASN A 40 -10.91 -7.49 -0.36
CA ASN A 40 -10.98 -8.67 -1.20
C ASN A 40 -9.61 -9.34 -1.27
N ILE A 41 -9.32 -10.29 -0.39
CA ILE A 41 -8.06 -11.04 -0.43
C ILE A 41 -8.06 -11.98 -1.64
N HIS A 42 -7.01 -11.92 -2.46
CA HIS A 42 -6.77 -12.86 -3.55
C HIS A 42 -5.85 -13.98 -3.08
N VAL A 43 -6.36 -15.21 -3.08
CA VAL A 43 -5.57 -16.41 -2.75
C VAL A 43 -5.31 -17.17 -4.05
N PRO A 44 -4.14 -16.97 -4.69
CA PRO A 44 -3.84 -17.65 -5.95
C PRO A 44 -3.63 -19.15 -5.73
N THR A 45 -4.13 -19.97 -6.64
CA THR A 45 -3.93 -21.43 -6.59
C THR A 45 -2.55 -21.87 -7.05
N ARG A 46 -1.82 -21.00 -7.76
CA ARG A 46 -0.47 -21.25 -8.29
C ARG A 46 0.40 -20.04 -8.01
N ASN A 47 1.65 -20.28 -7.62
CA ASN A 47 2.62 -19.21 -7.47
C ASN A 47 3.06 -18.74 -8.86
N THR A 48 2.71 -17.50 -9.21
CA THR A 48 3.13 -16.86 -10.46
C THR A 48 4.09 -15.72 -10.16
N ARG A 49 4.86 -15.28 -11.15
CA ARG A 49 5.79 -14.15 -11.00
C ARG A 49 5.08 -12.84 -10.62
N SER A 50 3.80 -12.70 -10.96
CA SER A 50 2.98 -11.56 -10.55
C SER A 50 2.22 -11.93 -9.27
N GLN A 51 2.61 -11.32 -8.15
CA GLN A 51 1.98 -11.53 -6.85
C GLN A 51 0.88 -10.48 -6.68
N THR A 52 -0.37 -10.91 -6.80
CA THR A 52 -1.54 -10.06 -6.51
C THR A 52 -2.10 -10.47 -5.15
N ILE A 53 -1.98 -9.60 -4.14
CA ILE A 53 -2.47 -9.88 -2.79
C ILE A 53 -3.98 -9.64 -2.68
N PHE A 54 -4.47 -8.60 -3.36
CA PHE A 54 -5.85 -8.14 -3.28
C PHE A 54 -6.53 -8.19 -4.64
N LYS A 55 -7.76 -8.71 -4.68
CA LYS A 55 -8.59 -8.66 -5.88
C LYS A 55 -9.28 -7.29 -5.94
N LEU A 56 -8.95 -6.50 -6.96
CA LEU A 56 -9.61 -5.21 -7.18
C LEU A 56 -10.99 -5.39 -7.82
N ASP A 57 -11.98 -4.68 -7.30
CA ASP A 57 -13.30 -4.63 -7.91
C ASP A 57 -13.28 -3.87 -9.23
N ARG A 58 -14.17 -4.24 -10.15
CA ARG A 58 -14.37 -3.47 -11.39
C ARG A 58 -15.12 -2.18 -11.06
N CYS A 59 -14.44 -1.05 -11.19
CA CYS A 59 -15.03 0.26 -10.97
C CYS A 59 -15.82 0.73 -12.20
N LYS A 60 -17.01 1.27 -11.97
CA LYS A 60 -17.83 1.89 -13.02
C LYS A 60 -17.55 3.38 -13.19
N THR A 61 -16.96 4.02 -12.17
CA THR A 61 -16.72 5.45 -12.13
C THR A 61 -15.29 5.76 -11.66
N ASN A 62 -14.78 6.92 -12.06
CA ASN A 62 -13.48 7.42 -11.59
C ASN A 62 -13.46 7.59 -10.07
N ALA A 63 -14.59 8.01 -9.47
CA ALA A 63 -14.71 8.15 -8.02
C ALA A 63 -14.51 6.82 -7.30
N GLN A 64 -15.08 5.72 -7.83
CA GLN A 64 -14.91 4.38 -7.27
C GLN A 64 -13.46 3.88 -7.47
N GLN A 65 -12.87 4.13 -8.64
CA GLN A 65 -11.47 3.76 -8.93
C GLN A 65 -10.47 4.46 -8.00
N HIS A 66 -10.77 5.68 -7.59
CA HIS A 66 -9.94 6.47 -6.68
C HIS A 66 -10.42 6.44 -5.23
N SER A 67 -11.38 5.57 -4.90
CA SER A 67 -11.81 5.35 -3.52
C SER A 67 -10.65 4.85 -2.66
N SER A 68 -10.70 5.15 -1.37
CA SER A 68 -9.61 4.87 -0.42
C SER A 68 -9.22 3.40 -0.41
N LEU A 69 -10.18 2.49 -0.15
CA LEU A 69 -9.91 1.05 -0.09
C LEU A 69 -9.40 0.47 -1.42
N GLN A 70 -9.97 0.90 -2.55
CA GLN A 70 -9.53 0.47 -3.88
C GLN A 70 -8.08 0.89 -4.14
N ARG A 71 -7.75 2.14 -3.81
CA ARG A 71 -6.41 2.69 -3.98
C ARG A 71 -5.39 2.02 -3.07
N CYS A 72 -5.74 1.76 -1.81
CA CYS A 72 -4.88 1.07 -0.85
C CYS A 72 -4.56 -0.36 -1.32
N GLN A 73 -5.57 -1.14 -1.70
CA GLN A 73 -5.39 -2.51 -2.21
C GLN A 73 -4.54 -2.53 -3.48
N ASN A 74 -4.76 -1.59 -4.40
CA ASN A 74 -3.98 -1.48 -5.63
C ASN A 74 -2.51 -1.13 -5.35
N LEU A 75 -2.26 -0.23 -4.40
CA LEU A 75 -0.91 0.16 -4.02
C LEU A 75 -0.13 -1.02 -3.43
N TRP A 76 -0.77 -1.83 -2.58
CA TRP A 76 -0.17 -3.06 -2.07
C TRP A 76 0.11 -4.11 -3.14
N ASN A 77 -0.78 -4.28 -4.12
CA ASN A 77 -0.52 -5.20 -5.23
C ASN A 77 0.71 -4.81 -6.06
N LYS A 78 0.90 -3.51 -6.29
CA LYS A 78 2.11 -3.01 -6.98
C LYS A 78 3.36 -3.36 -6.18
N LEU A 79 3.30 -3.12 -4.87
CA LEU A 79 4.41 -3.37 -3.97
C LEU A 79 4.76 -4.86 -3.82
N ALA A 80 3.74 -5.71 -3.74
CA ALA A 80 3.90 -7.16 -3.67
C ALA A 80 4.56 -7.75 -4.93
N SER A 81 4.30 -7.15 -6.10
CA SER A 81 4.93 -7.56 -7.35
C SER A 81 6.42 -7.21 -7.41
N GLU A 82 6.87 -6.24 -6.61
CA GLU A 82 8.28 -5.85 -6.47
C GLU A 82 9.02 -6.71 -5.42
N GLY A 83 8.29 -7.25 -4.42
CA GLY A 83 8.76 -8.33 -3.54
C GLY A 83 9.48 -7.89 -2.26
N ASP A 84 9.43 -6.60 -1.90
CA ASP A 84 10.24 -6.06 -0.79
C ASP A 84 9.56 -6.10 0.59
N VAL A 85 8.23 -6.05 0.65
CA VAL A 85 7.46 -6.04 1.91
C VAL A 85 6.15 -6.84 1.81
N ASP A 86 5.74 -7.43 2.94
CA ASP A 86 4.55 -8.26 3.08
C ASP A 86 3.53 -7.66 4.06
N VAL A 87 2.27 -7.56 3.65
CA VAL A 87 1.22 -6.89 4.46
C VAL A 87 0.79 -7.67 5.70
N PHE A 88 0.99 -8.99 5.72
CA PHE A 88 0.47 -9.87 6.77
C PHE A 88 1.51 -10.18 7.85
N SER A 89 2.79 -10.25 7.48
CA SER A 89 3.87 -10.70 8.35
C SER A 89 4.82 -9.59 8.76
N ASP A 90 5.00 -8.54 7.94
CA ASP A 90 5.92 -7.47 8.29
C ASP A 90 5.31 -6.51 9.33
N PRO A 91 6.11 -6.01 10.29
CA PRO A 91 5.68 -4.97 11.20
C PRO A 91 5.52 -3.64 10.48
N CYS A 92 4.67 -2.76 11.02
CA CYS A 92 4.40 -1.44 10.44
C CYS A 92 5.69 -0.59 10.28
N SER A 93 6.68 -0.74 11.16
CA SER A 93 7.97 -0.03 11.08
C SER A 93 8.73 -0.35 9.80
N ARG A 94 8.75 -1.62 9.37
CA ARG A 94 9.43 -2.06 8.15
C ARG A 94 8.84 -1.39 6.90
N ILE A 95 7.51 -1.19 6.88
CA ILE A 95 6.82 -0.48 5.78
C ILE A 95 7.24 0.99 5.72
N VAL A 96 7.36 1.63 6.89
CA VAL A 96 7.82 3.03 7.00
C VAL A 96 9.28 3.15 6.56
N ASP A 97 10.15 2.25 7.02
CA ASP A 97 11.57 2.24 6.66
C ASP A 97 11.77 2.00 5.16
N PHE A 98 10.98 1.09 4.58
CA PHE A 98 10.97 0.82 3.14
C PHE A 98 10.58 2.08 2.35
N ALA A 99 9.53 2.78 2.78
CA ALA A 99 9.10 4.02 2.14
C ALA A 99 10.13 5.14 2.28
N ALA A 100 10.79 5.25 3.45
CA ALA A 100 11.85 6.23 3.70
C ALA A 100 13.09 6.00 2.82
N LYS A 101 13.40 4.74 2.48
CA LYS A 101 14.49 4.37 1.56
C LYS A 101 14.14 4.57 0.07
N GLY A 102 12.97 5.13 -0.24
CA GLY A 102 12.55 5.39 -1.62
C GLY A 102 11.95 4.18 -2.33
N GLY A 103 11.54 3.14 -1.59
CA GLY A 103 10.91 1.95 -2.15
C GLY A 103 9.48 2.16 -2.66
N LEU A 104 8.89 3.34 -2.50
CA LEU A 104 7.55 3.60 -3.04
C LEU A 104 7.60 3.64 -4.58
N PRO A 105 6.64 3.00 -5.28
CA PRO A 105 6.65 2.84 -6.74
C PRO A 105 6.58 4.15 -7.53
N PHE A 106 6.38 5.29 -6.86
CA PHE A 106 6.38 6.63 -7.47
C PHE A 106 7.20 7.67 -6.67
N ALA A 107 8.12 7.22 -5.81
CA ALA A 107 9.12 8.12 -5.26
C ALA A 107 10.04 8.56 -6.42
N LEU A 108 9.68 9.67 -7.08
CA LEU A 108 10.56 10.34 -8.01
C LEU A 108 11.90 10.58 -7.30
N LYS A 109 12.94 9.87 -7.75
CA LYS A 109 14.33 10.21 -7.45
C LYS A 109 14.47 11.69 -7.77
N THR A 110 14.56 12.50 -6.74
CA THR A 110 14.64 13.95 -6.90
C THR A 110 15.99 14.22 -7.55
N LEU A 111 15.98 14.85 -8.73
CA LEU A 111 17.18 15.36 -9.41
C LEU A 111 17.94 16.34 -8.51
#